data_AF-A0A3N5LLL9-F1
#
_entry.id   AF-A0A3N5LLL9-F1
#
_cell.length_a   1.000
_cell.length_b   1.000
_cell.length_c   1.000
_cell.angle_alpha   90.00
_cell.angle_beta   90.00
_cell.angle_gamma   90.00
#
_symmetry.space_group_name_H-M   'P 1'
#
loop_
_entity.id
_entity.type
_entity.pdbx_description
1 polymer ?
#
loop_
_entity_poly.entity_id
_entity_poly.type
_entity_poly.pdbx_seq_one_letter_code
_entity_poly.pdbx_strand_id
1 'polypeptide(L)'
;MSRTRGQIAGAAVTGAVIGALGGSAFAAALWPGSGAVGAVVCGAIAAGVAAVADLRRRPGEVQPLTVRILFAAMIAAAAGAAMEWLFPDWSAVVPAVAVGLVSGLSGGRLLKMALGIAVGTIVGIGFDAWAPEAGWAAATAVTVVAYRVIAALVWRGKEQLRVRAEQLPPEQVRFVVPFAESSGYVGVDYLRRYAESVGASFQHAPMDVGIVASLDDLAGPRFDPAMVHPLVREFYEHTGRFHLMIVPEWRWWMRLPYRIYRETIARPLGQANAPFEIEEVQRGVVSWIDV
;
A
#
# COMPACT_ATOMS: atom_id res chain seq x y z
N MET A 1 21.92 -7.18 -7.69
CA MET A 1 20.94 -7.87 -8.55
C MET A 1 20.61 -6.97 -9.73
N SER A 2 20.91 -7.39 -10.96
CA SER A 2 20.51 -6.68 -12.17
C SER A 2 18.99 -6.80 -12.37
N ARG A 3 18.31 -5.70 -12.70
CA ARG A 3 16.87 -5.73 -13.01
C ARG A 3 16.65 -6.55 -14.27
N THR A 4 15.59 -7.37 -14.29
CA THR A 4 15.23 -8.15 -15.46
C THR A 4 14.65 -7.24 -16.55
N ARG A 5 14.93 -7.54 -17.83
CA ARG A 5 14.37 -6.80 -18.97
C ARG A 5 12.83 -6.67 -18.90
N GLY A 6 12.15 -7.67 -18.31
CA GLY A 6 10.71 -7.66 -18.08
C GLY A 6 10.22 -6.55 -17.15
N GLN A 7 10.99 -6.16 -16.13
CA GLN A 7 10.60 -5.08 -15.21
C GLN A 7 10.64 -3.72 -15.91
N ILE A 8 11.68 -3.46 -16.70
CA ILE A 8 11.83 -2.20 -17.45
C ILE A 8 10.75 -2.11 -18.54
N ALA A 9 10.47 -3.21 -19.24
CA ALA A 9 9.39 -3.27 -20.21
C ALA A 9 8.03 -3.02 -19.54
N GLY A 10 7.76 -3.61 -18.38
CA GLY A 10 6.53 -3.36 -17.61
C GLY A 10 6.38 -1.88 -17.20
N ALA A 11 7.47 -1.24 -16.76
CA ALA A 11 7.48 0.19 -16.44
C ALA A 11 7.20 1.05 -17.69
N ALA A 12 7.82 0.72 -18.83
CA ALA A 12 7.62 1.42 -20.09
C ALA A 12 6.17 1.30 -20.60
N VAL A 13 5.58 0.10 -20.55
CA VAL A 13 4.19 -0.15 -20.96
C VAL A 13 3.22 0.62 -20.06
N THR A 14 3.40 0.54 -18.75
CA THR A 14 2.58 1.30 -17.79
C THR A 14 2.71 2.81 -18.04
N GLY A 15 3.94 3.25 -18.31
CA GLY A 15 4.27 4.59 -18.76
C GLY A 15 3.45 5.03 -19.97
N ALA A 16 3.51 4.22 -21.03
CA ALA A 16 2.80 4.47 -22.28
C ALA A 16 1.29 4.59 -22.08
N VAL A 17 0.68 3.67 -21.32
CA VAL A 17 -0.77 3.66 -21.09
C VAL A 17 -1.22 4.91 -20.35
N ILE A 18 -0.58 5.24 -19.22
CA ILE A 18 -0.95 6.43 -18.44
C ILE A 18 -0.68 7.70 -19.24
N GLY A 19 0.45 7.75 -19.95
CA GLY A 19 0.81 8.88 -20.81
C GLY A 19 -0.19 9.08 -21.95
N ALA A 20 -0.66 8.01 -22.58
CA ALA A 20 -1.61 8.07 -23.67
C ALA A 20 -2.99 8.53 -23.19
N LEU A 21 -3.48 7.98 -22.07
CA LEU A 21 -4.78 8.35 -21.50
C LEU A 21 -4.81 9.79 -20.98
N GLY A 22 -3.80 10.19 -20.22
CA GLY A 22 -3.72 11.57 -19.73
C GLY A 22 -3.45 12.57 -20.85
N GLY A 23 -2.64 12.17 -21.84
CA GLY A 23 -2.23 13.02 -22.95
C GLY A 23 -3.36 13.27 -23.95
N SER A 24 -4.18 12.26 -24.22
CA SER A 24 -5.36 12.43 -25.07
C SER A 24 -6.36 13.38 -24.42
N ALA A 25 -6.66 13.16 -23.14
CA ALA A 25 -7.59 13.99 -22.37
C ALA A 25 -7.10 15.44 -22.28
N PHE A 26 -5.82 15.64 -21.91
CA PHE A 26 -5.25 16.97 -21.76
C PHE A 26 -5.12 17.72 -23.09
N ALA A 27 -4.64 17.05 -24.15
CA ALA A 27 -4.49 17.69 -25.45
C ALA A 27 -5.85 18.05 -26.06
N ALA A 28 -6.83 17.15 -26.01
CA ALA A 28 -8.18 17.41 -26.53
C ALA A 28 -8.87 18.57 -25.80
N ALA A 29 -8.57 18.75 -24.51
CA ALA A 29 -9.11 19.85 -23.71
C ALA A 29 -8.49 21.22 -24.04
N LEU A 30 -7.23 21.26 -24.49
CA LEU A 30 -6.57 22.50 -24.93
C LEU A 30 -6.81 22.82 -26.40
N TRP A 31 -6.84 21.79 -27.26
CA TRP A 31 -7.00 21.92 -28.70
C TRP A 31 -7.95 20.82 -29.23
N PRO A 32 -9.18 21.19 -29.65
CA PRO A 32 -10.13 20.25 -30.20
C PRO A 32 -9.54 19.44 -31.36
N GLY A 33 -9.75 18.12 -31.36
CA GLY A 33 -9.24 17.19 -32.38
C GLY A 33 -7.79 16.73 -32.19
N SER A 34 -7.05 17.27 -31.21
CA SER A 34 -5.64 16.91 -30.98
C SER A 34 -5.43 15.66 -30.11
N GLY A 35 -6.49 15.03 -29.61
CA GLY A 35 -6.40 13.93 -28.64
C GLY A 35 -5.58 12.72 -29.10
N ALA A 36 -5.64 12.36 -30.40
CA ALA A 36 -4.85 11.25 -30.94
C ALA A 36 -3.33 11.59 -30.94
N VAL A 37 -2.98 12.83 -31.28
CA VAL A 37 -1.59 13.30 -31.25
C VAL A 37 -1.10 13.36 -29.80
N GLY A 38 -1.91 13.88 -28.89
CA GLY A 38 -1.63 13.90 -27.46
C GLY A 38 -1.38 12.49 -26.90
N ALA A 39 -2.19 11.51 -27.29
CA ALA A 39 -2.02 10.12 -26.86
C ALA A 39 -0.64 9.56 -27.25
N VAL A 40 -0.25 9.74 -28.51
CA VAL A 40 1.00 9.20 -29.05
C VAL A 40 2.20 9.90 -28.42
N VAL A 41 2.20 11.23 -28.39
CA VAL A 41 3.35 12.02 -27.90
C VAL A 41 3.54 11.80 -26.40
N CYS A 42 2.49 11.98 -25.60
CA CYS A 42 2.59 11.82 -24.15
C CYS A 42 2.81 10.35 -23.76
N GLY A 43 2.23 9.40 -24.49
CA GLY A 43 2.49 7.97 -24.31
C GLY A 43 3.97 7.62 -24.52
N ALA A 44 4.56 8.06 -25.63
CA ALA A 44 5.97 7.82 -25.91
C ALA A 44 6.90 8.48 -24.86
N ILE A 45 6.62 9.72 -24.48
CA ILE A 45 7.40 10.44 -23.46
C ILE A 45 7.29 9.74 -22.11
N ALA A 46 6.09 9.40 -21.65
CA ALA A 46 5.88 8.76 -20.36
C ALA A 46 6.48 7.35 -20.31
N ALA A 47 6.45 6.59 -21.42
CA ALA A 47 7.12 5.31 -21.54
C ALA A 47 8.64 5.44 -21.35
N GLY A 48 9.27 6.40 -22.04
CA GLY A 48 10.69 6.68 -21.92
C GLY A 48 11.07 7.14 -20.51
N VAL A 49 10.29 8.07 -19.93
CA VAL A 49 10.50 8.56 -18.56
C VAL A 49 10.39 7.43 -17.54
N ALA A 50 9.37 6.57 -17.65
CA ALA A 50 9.19 5.43 -16.75
C ALA A 50 10.35 4.42 -16.87
N ALA A 51 10.76 4.08 -18.09
CA ALA A 51 11.87 3.15 -18.33
C ALA A 51 13.20 3.70 -17.77
N VAL A 52 13.51 4.98 -18.02
CA VAL A 52 14.73 5.63 -17.52
C VAL A 52 14.70 5.76 -16.00
N ALA A 53 13.56 6.15 -15.43
CA ALA A 53 13.39 6.25 -13.99
C ALA A 53 13.58 4.88 -13.32
N ASP A 54 13.07 3.80 -13.94
CA ASP A 54 13.22 2.45 -13.41
C ASP A 54 14.66 1.94 -13.51
N LEU A 55 15.33 2.21 -14.63
CA LEU A 55 16.74 1.88 -14.86
C LEU A 55 17.69 2.54 -13.85
N ARG A 56 17.45 3.82 -13.51
CA ARG A 56 18.34 4.60 -12.62
C ARG A 56 18.12 4.31 -11.13
N ARG A 57 17.05 3.63 -10.77
CA ARG A 57 16.55 3.52 -9.40
C ARG A 57 17.13 2.30 -8.68
N ARG A 58 17.65 2.52 -7.47
CA ARG A 58 18.16 1.43 -6.64
C ARG A 58 17.01 0.59 -6.04
N PRO A 59 17.24 -0.69 -5.73
CA PRO A 59 16.27 -1.49 -4.98
C PRO A 59 15.88 -0.79 -3.67
N GLY A 60 14.56 -0.70 -3.40
CA GLY A 60 14.04 0.01 -2.22
C GLY A 60 13.89 1.53 -2.36
N GLU A 61 14.40 2.14 -3.43
CA GLU A 61 14.30 3.59 -3.64
C GLU A 61 12.92 3.98 -4.20
N VAL A 62 12.31 5.04 -3.66
CA VAL A 62 11.02 5.58 -4.16
C VAL A 62 11.25 6.30 -5.51
N GLN A 63 10.22 6.38 -6.36
CA GLN A 63 10.38 7.02 -7.68
C GLN A 63 10.73 8.49 -7.48
N PRO A 64 11.50 9.08 -8.40
CA PRO A 64 11.78 10.51 -8.39
C PRO A 64 10.47 11.31 -8.29
N LEU A 65 10.51 12.39 -7.50
CA LEU A 65 9.32 13.21 -7.25
C LEU A 65 8.71 13.75 -8.55
N THR A 66 9.53 14.19 -9.48
CA THR A 66 9.11 14.74 -10.78
C THR A 66 8.30 13.72 -11.58
N VAL A 67 8.76 12.47 -11.63
CA VAL A 67 8.06 11.35 -12.28
C VAL A 67 6.71 11.12 -11.60
N ARG A 68 6.68 11.05 -10.27
CA ARG A 68 5.42 10.85 -9.52
C ARG A 68 4.41 11.97 -9.73
N ILE A 69 4.87 13.22 -9.83
CA ILE A 69 4.00 14.38 -10.12
C ILE A 69 3.44 14.27 -11.53
N LEU A 70 4.28 14.00 -12.53
CA LEU A 70 3.87 13.82 -13.92
C LEU A 70 2.79 12.73 -14.02
N PHE A 71 3.06 11.53 -13.51
CA PHE A 71 2.13 10.41 -13.59
C PHE A 71 0.81 10.69 -12.85
N ALA A 72 0.86 11.34 -11.67
CA ALA A 72 -0.35 11.72 -10.96
C ALA A 72 -1.18 12.75 -11.71
N ALA A 73 -0.54 13.72 -12.39
CA ALA A 73 -1.23 14.71 -13.21
C ALA A 73 -1.90 14.07 -14.44
N MET A 74 -1.24 13.10 -15.08
CA MET A 74 -1.81 12.38 -16.24
C MET A 74 -3.03 11.54 -15.86
N ILE A 75 -2.97 10.85 -14.71
CA ILE A 75 -4.12 10.12 -14.16
C ILE A 75 -5.26 11.10 -13.83
N ALA A 76 -4.94 12.25 -13.25
CA ALA A 76 -5.93 13.28 -12.94
C ALA A 76 -6.58 13.87 -14.19
N ALA A 77 -5.80 14.11 -15.26
CA ALA A 77 -6.33 14.57 -16.54
C ALA A 77 -7.34 13.57 -17.12
N ALA A 78 -6.98 12.29 -17.16
CA ALA A 78 -7.86 11.22 -17.63
C ALA A 78 -9.13 11.10 -16.77
N ALA A 79 -8.99 11.20 -15.44
CA ALA A 79 -10.13 11.21 -14.53
C ALA A 79 -11.03 12.44 -14.73
N GLY A 80 -10.46 13.61 -14.95
CA GLY A 80 -11.19 14.85 -15.25
C GLY A 80 -12.03 14.72 -16.51
N ALA A 81 -11.44 14.25 -17.61
CA ALA A 81 -12.18 13.98 -18.85
C ALA A 81 -13.28 12.92 -18.68
N ALA A 82 -13.02 11.86 -17.90
CA ALA A 82 -14.04 10.85 -17.62
C ALA A 82 -15.20 11.40 -16.79
N MET A 83 -14.92 12.28 -15.82
CA MET A 83 -15.96 12.95 -15.03
C MET A 83 -16.78 13.91 -15.89
N GLU A 84 -16.13 14.63 -16.81
CA GLU A 84 -16.79 15.55 -17.74
C GLU A 84 -17.77 14.80 -18.65
N TRP A 85 -17.37 13.63 -19.13
CA TRP A 85 -18.23 12.75 -19.90
C TRP A 85 -19.43 12.22 -19.09
N LEU A 86 -19.25 11.92 -17.80
CA LEU A 86 -20.30 11.37 -16.93
C LEU A 86 -21.27 12.44 -16.39
N PHE A 87 -20.80 13.67 -16.18
CA PHE A 87 -21.52 14.71 -15.46
C PHE A 87 -21.44 16.09 -16.15
N PRO A 88 -21.71 16.21 -17.46
CA PRO A 88 -21.36 17.39 -18.26
C PRO A 88 -21.90 18.73 -17.74
N ASP A 89 -22.97 18.72 -16.94
CA ASP A 89 -23.62 19.93 -16.40
C ASP A 89 -22.96 20.50 -15.13
N TRP A 90 -21.93 19.86 -14.56
CA TRP A 90 -21.29 20.36 -13.34
C TRP A 90 -20.24 21.45 -13.65
N SER A 91 -19.84 22.21 -12.62
CA SER A 91 -18.73 23.16 -12.74
C SER A 91 -17.38 22.47 -12.61
N ALA A 92 -16.31 23.05 -13.19
CA ALA A 92 -14.96 22.50 -13.10
C ALA A 92 -14.42 22.48 -11.65
N VAL A 93 -15.04 23.24 -10.74
CA VAL A 93 -14.77 23.21 -9.30
C VAL A 93 -14.95 21.81 -8.71
N VAL A 94 -16.01 21.09 -9.09
CA VAL A 94 -16.32 19.78 -8.49
C VAL A 94 -15.23 18.73 -8.75
N PRO A 95 -14.82 18.44 -10.01
CA PRO A 95 -13.76 17.48 -10.29
C PRO A 95 -12.40 17.94 -9.73
N ALA A 96 -12.09 19.24 -9.77
CA ALA A 96 -10.86 19.78 -9.21
C ALA A 96 -10.78 19.56 -7.69
N VAL A 97 -11.85 19.86 -6.95
CA VAL A 97 -11.95 19.60 -5.50
C VAL A 97 -11.88 18.11 -5.21
N ALA A 98 -12.57 17.26 -5.96
CA ALA A 98 -12.56 15.82 -5.76
C ALA A 98 -11.14 15.24 -5.91
N VAL A 99 -10.41 15.60 -6.97
CA VAL A 99 -9.05 15.11 -7.20
C VAL A 99 -8.06 15.71 -6.18
N GLY A 100 -8.25 16.97 -5.80
CA GLY A 100 -7.49 17.62 -4.73
C GLY A 100 -7.67 16.90 -3.38
N LEU A 101 -8.91 16.56 -3.02
CA LEU A 101 -9.25 15.80 -1.82
C LEU A 101 -8.56 14.43 -1.81
N VAL A 102 -8.71 13.65 -2.88
CA VAL A 102 -8.09 12.32 -3.01
C VAL A 102 -6.57 12.41 -2.89
N SER A 103 -5.96 13.42 -3.53
CA SER A 103 -4.52 13.68 -3.42
C SER A 103 -4.10 14.05 -1.99
N GLY A 104 -4.93 14.81 -1.28
CA GLY A 104 -4.80 15.15 0.13
C GLY A 104 -4.83 13.94 1.07
N LEU A 105 -5.84 13.08 0.89
CA LEU A 105 -6.08 11.88 1.69
C LEU A 105 -4.91 10.88 1.62
N SER A 106 -4.28 10.76 0.44
CA SER A 106 -3.11 9.88 0.27
C SER A 106 -1.93 10.24 1.18
N GLY A 107 -1.91 11.44 1.76
CA GLY A 107 -0.85 11.92 2.63
C GLY A 107 -1.08 11.76 4.13
N GLY A 108 -2.21 11.18 4.56
CA GLY A 108 -2.51 10.79 5.95
C GLY A 108 -2.69 11.91 6.97
N ARG A 109 -2.78 13.19 6.54
CA ARG A 109 -2.95 14.35 7.44
C ARG A 109 -4.17 15.17 7.04
N LEU A 110 -5.00 15.55 8.02
CA LEU A 110 -6.15 16.44 7.80
C LEU A 110 -5.74 17.75 7.12
N LEU A 111 -4.58 18.30 7.46
CA LEU A 111 -4.08 19.53 6.83
C LEU A 111 -3.74 19.36 5.34
N LYS A 112 -3.29 18.17 4.91
CA LYS A 112 -3.06 17.88 3.48
C LYS A 112 -4.39 17.73 2.74
N MET A 113 -5.40 17.16 3.40
CA MET A 113 -6.76 17.09 2.88
C MET A 113 -7.34 18.49 2.68
N ALA A 114 -7.26 19.35 3.71
CA ALA A 114 -7.70 20.74 3.64
C ALA A 114 -6.97 21.53 2.53
N LEU A 115 -5.65 21.35 2.42
CA LEU A 115 -4.88 21.95 1.31
C LEU A 115 -5.36 21.44 -0.05
N GLY A 116 -5.60 20.14 -0.20
CA GLY A 116 -6.09 19.54 -1.42
C GLY A 116 -7.44 20.15 -1.87
N ILE A 117 -8.38 20.28 -0.93
CA ILE A 117 -9.66 20.96 -1.17
C ILE A 117 -9.42 22.42 -1.60
N ALA A 118 -8.64 23.17 -0.82
CA ALA A 118 -8.39 24.59 -1.10
C ALA A 118 -7.74 24.82 -2.48
N VAL A 119 -6.73 24.02 -2.83
CA VAL A 119 -6.08 24.09 -4.15
C VAL A 119 -7.07 23.74 -5.25
N GLY A 120 -7.86 22.68 -5.09
CA GLY A 120 -8.88 22.30 -6.07
C GLY A 120 -9.95 23.38 -6.26
N THR A 121 -10.40 24.02 -5.18
CA THR A 121 -11.36 25.12 -5.26
C THR A 121 -10.78 26.33 -6.00
N ILE A 122 -9.56 26.75 -5.66
CA ILE A 122 -8.91 27.91 -6.31
C ILE A 122 -8.68 27.64 -7.80
N VAL A 123 -8.15 26.46 -8.14
CA VAL A 123 -7.89 26.08 -9.54
C VAL A 123 -9.20 25.95 -10.31
N GLY A 124 -10.22 25.29 -9.75
CA GLY A 124 -11.52 25.15 -10.39
C GLY A 124 -12.18 26.49 -10.69
N ILE A 125 -12.24 27.41 -9.70
CA ILE A 125 -12.78 28.76 -9.89
C ILE A 125 -11.96 29.53 -10.94
N GLY A 126 -10.62 29.40 -10.92
CA GLY A 126 -9.75 30.02 -11.89
C GLY A 126 -9.99 29.53 -13.33
N PHE A 127 -10.22 28.23 -13.52
CA PHE A 127 -10.54 27.67 -14.83
C PHE A 127 -11.92 28.12 -15.30
N ASP A 128 -12.95 28.08 -14.44
CA ASP A 128 -14.29 28.54 -14.80
C ASP A 128 -14.29 30.04 -15.19
N ALA A 129 -13.47 30.86 -14.54
CA ALA A 129 -13.46 32.31 -14.77
C ALA A 129 -12.53 32.77 -15.90
N TRP A 130 -11.42 32.07 -16.18
CA TRP A 130 -10.37 32.54 -17.11
C TRP A 130 -10.13 31.60 -18.30
N ALA A 131 -10.55 30.34 -18.21
CA ALA A 131 -10.31 29.33 -19.25
C ALA A 131 -11.45 28.29 -19.30
N PRO A 132 -12.72 28.72 -19.48
CA PRO A 132 -13.87 27.80 -19.45
C PRO A 132 -13.82 26.75 -20.57
N GLU A 133 -13.12 27.05 -21.66
CA GLU A 133 -12.96 26.15 -22.81
C GLU A 133 -11.86 25.09 -22.60
N ALA A 134 -10.99 25.24 -21.59
CA ALA A 134 -9.84 24.37 -21.40
C ALA A 134 -10.18 22.98 -20.79
N GLY A 135 -11.46 22.71 -20.54
CA GLY A 135 -12.00 21.42 -20.09
C GLY A 135 -11.56 20.99 -18.68
N TRP A 136 -12.22 19.96 -18.15
CA TRP A 136 -11.98 19.52 -16.78
C TRP A 136 -10.67 18.75 -16.65
N ALA A 137 -10.20 18.14 -17.73
CA ALA A 137 -8.91 17.44 -17.78
C ALA A 137 -7.73 18.37 -17.43
N ALA A 138 -7.76 19.62 -17.91
CA ALA A 138 -6.71 20.59 -17.58
C ALA A 138 -6.82 21.05 -16.13
N ALA A 139 -8.03 21.36 -15.65
CA ALA A 139 -8.27 21.81 -14.27
C ALA A 139 -7.81 20.76 -13.22
N THR A 140 -8.14 19.49 -13.42
CA THR A 140 -7.73 18.41 -12.50
C THR A 140 -6.22 18.14 -12.55
N ALA A 141 -5.60 18.18 -13.74
CA ALA A 141 -4.16 18.04 -13.89
C ALA A 141 -3.40 19.16 -13.17
N VAL A 142 -3.80 20.42 -13.40
CA VAL A 142 -3.21 21.60 -12.76
C VAL A 142 -3.39 21.53 -11.24
N THR A 143 -4.56 21.11 -10.77
CA THR A 143 -4.83 20.91 -9.33
C THR A 143 -3.84 19.94 -8.70
N VAL A 144 -3.60 18.78 -9.31
CA VAL A 144 -2.64 17.80 -8.78
C VAL A 144 -1.22 18.31 -8.82
N VAL A 145 -0.80 18.96 -9.90
CA VAL A 145 0.54 19.55 -10.00
C VAL A 145 0.74 20.60 -8.91
N ALA A 146 -0.18 21.55 -8.79
CA ALA A 146 -0.12 22.61 -7.78
C ALA A 146 -0.10 22.02 -6.36
N TYR A 147 -1.03 21.11 -6.05
CA TYR A 147 -1.06 20.45 -4.75
C TYR A 147 0.24 19.71 -4.45
N ARG A 148 0.79 18.94 -5.40
CA ARG A 148 2.01 18.16 -5.18
C ARG A 148 3.24 19.04 -5.02
N VAL A 149 3.33 20.14 -5.76
CA VAL A 149 4.43 21.12 -5.64
C VAL A 149 4.35 21.82 -4.29
N ILE A 150 3.19 22.35 -3.90
CA ILE A 150 3.00 22.98 -2.59
C ILE A 150 3.27 21.98 -1.47
N ALA A 151 2.74 20.76 -1.58
CA ALA A 151 2.94 19.73 -0.57
C ALA A 151 4.41 19.31 -0.44
N ALA A 152 5.15 19.27 -1.55
CA ALA A 152 6.58 19.06 -1.53
C ALA A 152 7.32 20.23 -0.88
N LEU A 153 6.96 21.48 -1.15
CA LEU A 153 7.62 22.63 -0.52
C LEU A 153 7.35 22.70 0.99
N VAL A 154 6.12 22.41 1.43
CA VAL A 154 5.69 22.59 2.82
C VAL A 154 6.09 21.42 3.73
N TRP A 155 6.05 20.20 3.22
CA TRP A 155 6.24 18.98 4.03
C TRP A 155 7.45 18.11 3.65
N ARG A 156 8.22 18.42 2.60
CA ARG A 156 9.43 17.64 2.28
C ARG A 156 10.48 17.85 3.38
N GLY A 157 11.11 16.75 3.79
CA GLY A 157 12.12 16.75 4.85
C GLY A 157 11.56 16.82 6.29
N LYS A 158 10.25 17.05 6.47
CA LYS A 158 9.61 16.91 7.78
C LYS A 158 9.33 15.42 8.00
N GLU A 159 10.17 14.77 8.79
CA GLU A 159 10.05 13.35 9.15
C GLU A 159 8.59 13.03 9.56
N GLN A 160 7.93 12.15 8.80
CA GLN A 160 6.55 11.74 9.09
C GLN A 160 6.53 10.58 10.09
N LEU A 161 7.56 9.74 10.04
CA LEU A 161 7.85 8.64 10.94
C LEU A 161 9.37 8.59 11.09
N ARG A 162 9.87 8.72 12.31
CA ARG A 162 11.28 8.52 12.62
C ARG A 162 11.44 7.06 13.00
N VAL A 163 11.61 6.19 12.00
CA VAL A 163 11.89 4.77 12.24
C VAL A 163 13.34 4.68 12.70
N ARG A 164 13.54 4.71 14.02
CA ARG A 164 14.85 4.50 14.63
C ARG A 164 15.07 2.99 14.72
N ALA A 165 15.71 2.43 13.71
CA ALA A 165 16.25 1.08 13.79
C ALA A 165 17.65 1.20 14.39
N GLU A 166 17.80 0.79 15.64
CA GLU A 166 19.09 0.70 16.32
C GLU A 166 19.58 -0.75 16.22
N GLN A 167 20.79 -0.94 15.69
CA GLN A 167 21.39 -2.27 15.66
C GLN A 167 21.87 -2.59 17.07
N LEU A 168 21.06 -3.35 17.80
CA LEU A 168 21.42 -3.81 19.13
C LEU A 168 22.38 -5.02 19.01
N PRO A 169 23.45 -5.08 19.81
CA PRO A 169 24.27 -6.27 19.95
C PRO A 169 23.40 -7.48 20.32
N PRO A 170 23.68 -8.70 19.82
CA PRO A 170 22.83 -9.87 20.06
C PRO A 170 22.52 -10.12 21.54
N GLU A 171 23.48 -9.85 22.43
CA GLU A 171 23.34 -9.95 23.89
C GLU A 171 22.33 -8.98 24.52
N GLN A 172 21.97 -7.89 23.84
CA GLN A 172 20.97 -6.92 24.28
C GLN A 172 19.56 -7.28 23.77
N VAL A 173 19.46 -8.19 22.79
CA VAL A 173 18.19 -8.59 22.18
C VAL A 173 17.62 -9.81 22.91
N ARG A 174 16.97 -9.58 24.05
CA ARG A 174 16.45 -10.65 24.94
C ARG A 174 15.41 -11.59 24.35
N PHE A 175 14.77 -11.23 23.22
CA PHE A 175 13.56 -11.92 22.75
C PHE A 175 13.56 -12.24 21.24
N VAL A 176 14.68 -12.06 20.55
CA VAL A 176 14.76 -12.38 19.11
C VAL A 176 15.68 -13.57 18.93
N VAL A 177 15.12 -14.65 18.39
CA VAL A 177 15.90 -15.80 17.96
C VAL A 177 16.90 -15.32 16.90
N PRO A 178 18.21 -15.59 17.04
CA PRO A 178 19.27 -14.98 16.23
C PRO A 178 19.36 -15.57 14.81
N PHE A 179 18.22 -15.80 14.17
CA PHE A 179 18.17 -16.23 12.78
C PHE A 179 17.66 -15.09 11.91
N ALA A 180 18.53 -14.61 11.03
CA ALA A 180 18.19 -13.62 10.03
C ALA A 180 17.73 -14.34 8.76
N GLU A 181 16.54 -14.00 8.28
CA GLU A 181 15.97 -14.56 7.06
C GLU A 181 16.81 -14.16 5.83
N SER A 182 17.39 -15.13 5.13
CA SER A 182 18.33 -14.90 4.03
C SER A 182 17.64 -14.53 2.70
N SER A 183 16.37 -14.89 2.52
CA SER A 183 15.61 -14.62 1.28
C SER A 183 15.04 -13.20 1.21
N GLY A 184 15.07 -12.44 2.32
CA GLY A 184 14.36 -11.17 2.43
C GLY A 184 12.83 -11.30 2.50
N TYR A 185 12.32 -12.53 2.65
CA TYR A 185 10.90 -12.84 2.77
C TYR A 185 10.63 -13.77 3.97
N VAL A 186 9.89 -13.25 4.95
CA VAL A 186 9.40 -14.03 6.10
C VAL A 186 7.98 -14.48 5.78
N GLY A 187 7.85 -15.74 5.37
CA GLY A 187 6.57 -16.39 5.09
C GLY A 187 6.40 -17.67 5.90
N VAL A 188 5.33 -18.41 5.63
CA VAL A 188 4.98 -19.67 6.34
C VAL A 188 6.07 -20.76 6.29
N ASP A 189 6.96 -20.75 5.30
CA ASP A 189 8.07 -21.71 5.24
C ASP A 189 9.30 -21.27 6.05
N TYR A 190 9.23 -20.18 6.82
CA TYR A 190 10.35 -19.64 7.58
C TYR A 190 10.92 -20.65 8.59
N LEU A 191 10.07 -21.26 9.43
CA LEU A 191 10.53 -22.21 10.45
C LEU A 191 11.01 -23.53 9.85
N ARG A 192 10.42 -23.99 8.74
CA ARG A 192 10.93 -25.16 8.01
C ARG A 192 12.37 -24.92 7.53
N ARG A 193 12.63 -23.78 6.90
CA ARG A 193 13.97 -23.41 6.42
C ARG A 193 14.95 -23.21 7.56
N TYR A 194 14.49 -22.66 8.68
CA TYR A 194 15.31 -22.58 9.88
C TYR A 194 15.69 -23.97 10.40
N ALA A 195 14.73 -24.89 10.53
CA ALA A 195 14.97 -26.27 10.96
C ALA A 195 15.99 -26.97 10.05
N GLU A 196 15.84 -26.86 8.72
CA GLU A 196 16.80 -27.38 7.74
C GLU A 196 18.22 -26.81 7.96
N SER A 197 18.33 -25.51 8.26
CA SER A 197 19.63 -24.85 8.46
C SER A 197 20.38 -25.31 9.71
N VAL A 198 19.67 -25.74 10.75
CA VAL A 198 20.25 -26.23 12.01
C VAL A 198 20.28 -27.77 12.07
N GLY A 199 19.87 -28.45 10.99
CA GLY A 199 19.79 -29.92 10.95
C GLY A 199 18.68 -30.51 11.81
N ALA A 200 17.66 -29.71 12.17
CA ALA A 200 16.47 -30.14 12.89
C ALA A 200 15.38 -30.62 11.93
N SER A 201 14.41 -31.38 12.46
CA SER A 201 13.21 -31.77 11.73
C SER A 201 12.08 -30.77 11.97
N PHE A 202 11.36 -30.43 10.91
CA PHE A 202 10.16 -29.61 10.98
C PHE A 202 8.93 -30.51 10.84
N GLN A 203 7.98 -30.38 11.77
CA GLN A 203 6.67 -31.01 11.67
C GLN A 203 5.61 -29.92 11.56
N HIS A 204 4.74 -30.06 10.57
CA HIS A 204 3.67 -29.11 10.36
C HIS A 204 2.46 -29.49 11.21
N ALA A 205 1.96 -28.54 12.01
CA ALA A 205 0.80 -28.71 12.89
C ALA A 205 0.83 -30.02 13.73
N PRO A 206 1.89 -30.27 14.51
CA PRO A 206 1.94 -31.43 15.39
C PRO A 206 0.77 -31.40 16.37
N MET A 207 0.13 -32.56 16.55
CA MET A 207 -0.92 -32.72 17.56
C MET A 207 -0.33 -32.50 18.95
N ASP A 208 -1.07 -31.79 19.79
CA ASP A 208 -0.76 -31.62 21.22
C ASP A 208 0.46 -30.74 21.56
N VAL A 209 0.78 -29.76 20.72
CA VAL A 209 1.84 -28.77 20.95
C VAL A 209 1.25 -27.42 21.37
N GLY A 210 1.94 -26.72 22.28
CA GLY A 210 1.63 -25.37 22.71
C GLY A 210 2.67 -24.34 22.30
N ILE A 211 2.39 -23.09 22.64
CA ILE A 211 3.32 -21.95 22.44
C ILE A 211 4.64 -22.17 23.17
N VAL A 212 4.60 -22.85 24.33
CA VAL A 212 5.78 -23.24 25.11
C VAL A 212 5.75 -24.74 25.40
N ALA A 213 6.92 -25.36 25.52
CA ALA A 213 7.02 -26.77 25.87
C ALA A 213 6.63 -27.03 27.34
N SER A 214 7.04 -26.15 28.25
CA SER A 214 6.65 -26.16 29.67
C SER A 214 6.69 -24.74 30.22
N LEU A 215 5.69 -24.37 31.02
CA LEU A 215 5.72 -23.11 31.77
C LEU A 215 6.76 -23.12 32.89
N ASP A 216 7.20 -24.29 33.32
CA ASP A 216 8.24 -24.41 34.34
C ASP A 216 9.60 -23.90 33.85
N ASP A 217 9.85 -23.95 32.53
CA ASP A 217 11.04 -23.39 31.90
C ASP A 217 11.10 -21.86 31.98
N LEU A 218 9.95 -21.22 32.21
CA LEU A 218 9.84 -19.78 32.38
C LEU A 218 9.92 -19.33 33.84
N ALA A 219 10.08 -20.26 34.78
CA ALA A 219 10.20 -19.97 36.20
C ALA A 219 11.33 -18.97 36.48
N GLY A 220 11.04 -17.93 37.26
CA GLY A 220 12.03 -16.92 37.61
C GLY A 220 11.62 -16.08 38.80
N PRO A 221 12.46 -15.12 39.24
CA PRO A 221 12.23 -14.34 40.46
C PRO A 221 10.90 -13.55 40.50
N ARG A 222 10.25 -13.37 39.35
CA ARG A 222 8.97 -12.64 39.21
C ARG A 222 7.85 -13.49 38.60
N PHE A 223 8.09 -14.78 38.36
CA PHE A 223 7.12 -15.67 37.74
C PHE A 223 7.21 -17.06 38.38
N ASP A 224 6.13 -17.43 39.06
CA ASP A 224 5.94 -18.76 39.63
C ASP A 224 4.92 -19.54 38.78
N PRO A 225 5.34 -20.57 38.02
CA PRO A 225 4.45 -21.39 37.21
C PRO A 225 3.36 -22.10 38.02
N ALA A 226 3.60 -22.39 39.31
CA ALA A 226 2.63 -23.07 40.17
C ALA A 226 1.42 -22.17 40.51
N MET A 227 1.57 -20.86 40.38
CA MET A 227 0.51 -19.88 40.60
C MET A 227 -0.36 -19.66 39.35
N VAL A 228 0.01 -20.24 38.19
CA VAL A 228 -0.75 -20.12 36.95
C VAL A 228 -1.99 -21.01 37.02
N HIS A 229 -3.14 -20.45 36.64
CA HIS A 229 -4.39 -21.21 36.58
C HIS A 229 -4.25 -22.43 35.64
N PRO A 230 -4.71 -23.64 36.03
CA PRO A 230 -4.51 -24.86 35.24
C PRO A 230 -4.95 -24.75 33.78
N LEU A 231 -6.10 -24.12 33.49
CA LEU A 231 -6.56 -23.90 32.11
C LEU A 231 -5.65 -22.96 31.30
N VAL A 232 -5.04 -21.96 31.93
CA VAL A 232 -4.07 -21.08 31.26
C VAL A 232 -2.80 -21.88 30.98
N ARG A 233 -2.37 -22.70 31.95
CA ARG A 233 -1.23 -23.60 31.77
C ARG A 233 -1.44 -24.56 30.61
N GLU A 234 -2.60 -25.23 30.59
CA GLU A 234 -2.99 -26.11 29.49
C GLU A 234 -3.06 -25.38 28.14
N PHE A 235 -3.57 -24.14 28.10
CA PHE A 235 -3.59 -23.35 26.87
C PHE A 235 -2.18 -23.04 26.34
N TYR A 236 -1.24 -22.68 27.21
CA TYR A 236 0.13 -22.33 26.79
C TYR A 236 0.97 -23.56 26.42
N GLU A 237 0.81 -24.67 27.14
CA GLU A 237 1.55 -25.92 26.93
C GLU A 237 0.93 -26.81 25.83
N HIS A 238 -0.39 -26.69 25.59
CA HIS A 238 -1.14 -27.52 24.65
C HIS A 238 -2.15 -26.70 23.82
N THR A 239 -1.70 -25.57 23.27
CA THR A 239 -2.54 -24.65 22.48
C THR A 239 -3.27 -25.35 21.33
N GLY A 240 -2.67 -26.39 20.74
CA GLY A 240 -3.30 -27.20 19.69
C GLY A 240 -4.60 -27.90 20.09
N ARG A 241 -4.91 -28.02 21.39
CA ARG A 241 -6.19 -28.56 21.89
C ARG A 241 -7.33 -27.54 21.85
N PHE A 242 -7.02 -26.26 21.69
CA PHE A 242 -7.99 -25.18 21.75
C PHE A 242 -8.32 -24.65 20.36
N HIS A 243 -9.60 -24.41 20.11
CA HIS A 243 -10.05 -23.73 18.89
C HIS A 243 -10.28 -22.25 19.16
N LEU A 244 -9.54 -21.40 18.45
CA LEU A 244 -9.77 -19.95 18.45
C LEU A 244 -10.86 -19.60 17.44
N MET A 245 -12.05 -19.25 17.93
CA MET A 245 -13.10 -18.67 17.09
C MET A 245 -13.08 -17.16 17.19
N ILE A 246 -12.84 -16.50 16.06
CA ILE A 246 -12.94 -15.05 15.92
C ILE A 246 -14.18 -14.77 15.08
N VAL A 247 -15.16 -14.07 15.65
CA VAL A 247 -16.33 -13.56 14.92
C VAL A 247 -16.13 -12.07 14.70
N PRO A 248 -15.74 -11.64 13.49
CA PRO A 248 -15.48 -10.23 13.25
C PRO A 248 -16.77 -9.49 12.90
N GLU A 249 -17.06 -8.44 13.67
CA GLU A 249 -18.18 -7.51 13.40
C GLU A 249 -17.70 -6.37 12.48
N TRP A 250 -17.88 -6.54 11.17
CA TRP A 250 -17.47 -5.54 10.20
C TRP A 250 -18.56 -4.47 9.97
N ARG A 251 -18.16 -3.20 9.96
CA ARG A 251 -18.99 -2.13 9.39
C ARG A 251 -19.09 -2.33 7.87
N TRP A 252 -20.27 -2.12 7.29
CA TRP A 252 -20.55 -2.41 5.87
C TRP A 252 -19.56 -1.77 4.88
N TRP A 253 -19.05 -0.57 5.17
CA TRP A 253 -18.08 0.14 4.32
C TRP A 253 -16.65 -0.39 4.44
N MET A 254 -16.30 -1.14 5.48
CA MET A 254 -14.97 -1.74 5.67
C MET A 254 -14.77 -3.03 4.86
N ARG A 255 -15.82 -3.57 4.27
CA ARG A 255 -15.78 -4.81 3.46
C ARG A 255 -14.84 -4.69 2.25
N LEU A 256 -14.88 -3.55 1.55
CA LEU A 256 -14.11 -3.37 0.32
C LEU A 256 -12.60 -3.17 0.58
N PRO A 257 -12.16 -2.29 1.51
CA PRO A 257 -10.74 -2.16 1.86
C PRO A 257 -10.13 -3.47 2.38
N TYR A 258 -10.85 -4.20 3.24
CA TYR A 258 -10.35 -5.45 3.79
C TYR A 258 -10.27 -6.56 2.74
N ARG A 259 -11.21 -6.61 1.78
CA ARG A 259 -11.12 -7.56 0.65
C ARG A 259 -9.86 -7.33 -0.18
N ILE A 260 -9.51 -6.07 -0.45
CA ILE A 260 -8.27 -5.73 -1.14
C ILE A 260 -7.07 -6.16 -0.28
N TYR A 261 -7.02 -5.77 0.98
CA TYR A 261 -5.97 -6.18 1.93
C TYR A 261 -5.79 -7.70 1.98
N ARG A 262 -6.89 -8.46 2.08
CA ARG A 262 -6.89 -9.92 2.16
C ARG A 262 -6.24 -10.56 0.94
N GLU A 263 -6.63 -10.13 -0.26
CA GLU A 263 -6.10 -10.70 -1.52
C GLU A 263 -4.67 -10.25 -1.81
N THR A 264 -4.29 -9.02 -1.44
CA THR A 264 -2.97 -8.46 -1.79
C THR A 264 -1.89 -8.67 -0.73
N ILE A 265 -2.27 -8.82 0.54
CA ILE A 265 -1.34 -8.84 1.67
C ILE A 265 -1.52 -10.14 2.48
N ALA A 266 -2.71 -10.41 3.02
CA ALA A 266 -2.89 -11.52 3.98
C ALA A 266 -2.72 -12.92 3.34
N ARG A 267 -3.32 -13.16 2.16
CA ARG A 267 -3.21 -14.45 1.46
C ARG A 267 -1.80 -14.77 1.00
N PRO A 268 -1.06 -13.85 0.34
CA PRO A 268 0.34 -14.09 -0.01
C PRO A 268 1.23 -14.39 1.19
N LEU A 269 1.00 -13.71 2.33
CA LEU A 269 1.78 -13.92 3.55
C LEU A 269 1.44 -15.22 4.28
N GLY A 270 0.25 -15.80 4.06
CA GLY A 270 -0.21 -17.01 4.74
C GLY A 270 -0.47 -16.84 6.24
N GLN A 271 -0.33 -15.62 6.77
CA GLN A 271 -0.53 -15.25 8.16
C GLN A 271 -1.64 -14.18 8.27
N ALA A 272 -2.32 -14.13 9.42
CA ALA A 272 -3.36 -13.14 9.73
C ALA A 272 -4.58 -13.13 8.79
N ASN A 273 -4.99 -14.30 8.29
CA ASN A 273 -6.25 -14.45 7.57
C ASN A 273 -7.43 -14.45 8.57
N ALA A 274 -8.01 -13.28 8.86
CA ALA A 274 -9.24 -13.22 9.67
C ALA A 274 -10.48 -13.52 8.79
N PRO A 275 -11.46 -14.30 9.29
CA PRO A 275 -12.68 -14.68 8.56
C PRO A 275 -13.52 -13.47 8.09
N PHE A 276 -14.31 -13.65 7.04
CA PHE A 276 -15.20 -12.63 6.48
C PHE A 276 -16.68 -12.87 6.80
N GLU A 277 -17.10 -14.13 6.96
CA GLU A 277 -18.49 -14.55 7.14
C GLU A 277 -18.65 -15.61 8.23
N ILE A 278 -19.82 -15.66 8.86
CA ILE A 278 -20.16 -16.66 9.88
C ILE A 278 -20.05 -18.10 9.30
N GLU A 279 -20.31 -18.28 8.01
CA GLU A 279 -20.08 -19.55 7.33
C GLU A 279 -18.59 -19.91 7.16
N GLU A 280 -17.69 -18.93 7.02
CA GLU A 280 -16.23 -19.16 7.05
C GLU A 280 -15.76 -19.45 8.49
N VAL A 281 -16.40 -18.86 9.50
CA VAL A 281 -16.17 -19.19 10.93
C VAL A 281 -16.62 -20.63 11.22
N GLN A 282 -17.75 -21.06 10.68
CA GLN A 282 -18.25 -22.44 10.82
C GLN A 282 -17.41 -23.47 10.04
N ARG A 283 -16.82 -23.07 8.92
CA ARG A 283 -15.88 -23.91 8.15
C ARG A 283 -14.46 -23.92 8.74
N GLY A 284 -14.18 -23.07 9.72
CA GLY A 284 -12.85 -22.86 10.27
C GLY A 284 -11.95 -22.13 9.28
N VAL A 285 -11.50 -20.93 9.63
CA VAL A 285 -10.41 -20.29 8.89
C VAL A 285 -9.10 -20.78 9.45
N VAL A 286 -8.35 -21.49 8.62
CA VAL A 286 -7.07 -22.04 9.03
C VAL A 286 -6.01 -20.95 8.89
N SER A 287 -5.70 -20.31 10.00
CA SER A 287 -4.56 -19.40 10.14
C SER A 287 -3.44 -20.17 10.83
N TRP A 288 -2.30 -20.28 10.17
CA TRP A 288 -1.16 -21.03 10.69
C TRP A 288 -0.21 -20.09 11.41
N ILE A 289 0.18 -20.50 12.61
CA ILE A 289 1.35 -19.98 13.31
C ILE A 289 2.22 -21.21 13.47
N ASP A 290 3.30 -21.28 12.70
CA ASP A 290 4.33 -22.28 12.97
C ASP A 290 4.99 -21.88 14.29
N VAL A 291 5.20 -22.87 15.18
CA VAL A 291 5.87 -22.74 16.48
C VAL A 291 7.12 -23.61 16.46
#